data_AF-A0AAD8Y077-F1
#
_entry.id   AF-A0AAD8Y077-F1
#
_cell.length_a   1.000
_cell.length_b   1.000
_cell.length_c   1.000
_cell.angle_alpha   90.00
_cell.angle_beta   90.00
_cell.angle_gamma   90.00
#
_symmetry.space_group_name_H-M   'P 1'
#
loop_
_entity.id
_entity.type
_entity.pdbx_description
1 polymer ?
#
loop_
_entity_poly.entity_id
_entity_poly.type
_entity_poly.pdbx_seq_one_letter_code
_entity_poly.pdbx_strand_id
1 'polypeptide(L)'
;MRFCTSVNLCTDADYCLASAPLEARNYVLACYAVSLIQGNTILGGSVKHATLNGYIKAVVDMHTDRQLTSPRLVEKDLVSPLLDAVKRYESVPNRRDMIYDSMVSHMLQVTAGLQDDCLHSAILDWIILGRYGGFRQSEWCQTSQSIAMTRPSLALTVQEPLAFIPSDFAFFDSEGRPLPDVEDDSVDMVELTWRFQKNSNNGERIPFKRDYSSPDLCPVLAAVRIRRRAARLGIHSASTLAVYSDPKSVTGYSYITANQTAAFLRTTAQKVFMLDSKDDRLQRWSCHSLRVTA
;
A
#
# COMPACT_ATOMS: atom_id res chain seq x y z
N MET A 1 17.97 -12.70 -15.54
CA MET A 1 17.20 -13.03 -16.76
C MET A 1 15.68 -12.93 -16.57
N ARG A 2 15.05 -13.59 -15.58
CA ARG A 2 13.58 -13.51 -15.37
C ARG A 2 13.00 -12.08 -15.30
N PHE A 3 13.68 -11.17 -14.61
CA PHE A 3 13.25 -9.77 -14.50
C PHE A 3 13.16 -9.07 -15.88
N CYS A 4 14.23 -9.09 -16.66
CA CYS A 4 14.24 -8.40 -17.97
C CYS A 4 13.18 -8.95 -18.93
N THR A 5 12.91 -10.27 -18.88
CA THR A 5 11.83 -10.89 -19.63
C THR A 5 10.45 -10.42 -19.14
N SER A 6 10.23 -10.34 -17.82
CA SER A 6 8.93 -9.92 -17.27
C SER A 6 8.59 -8.45 -17.55
N VAL A 7 9.59 -7.61 -17.80
CA VAL A 7 9.39 -6.20 -18.16
C VAL A 7 9.63 -5.91 -19.65
N ASN A 8 9.66 -6.95 -20.49
CA ASN A 8 9.84 -6.85 -21.95
C ASN A 8 11.07 -6.02 -22.39
N LEU A 9 12.15 -6.05 -21.61
CA LEU A 9 13.36 -5.26 -21.89
C LEU A 9 14.34 -5.96 -22.85
N CYS A 10 14.17 -7.27 -23.11
CA CYS A 10 15.11 -8.02 -23.94
C CYS A 10 14.35 -8.87 -24.97
N THR A 11 14.52 -8.55 -26.25
CA THR A 11 14.08 -9.38 -27.40
C THR A 11 15.18 -10.35 -27.85
N ASP A 12 16.46 -9.99 -27.70
CA ASP A 12 17.60 -10.68 -28.33
C ASP A 12 18.69 -11.14 -27.33
N ALA A 13 18.30 -11.57 -26.12
CA ALA A 13 19.20 -12.09 -25.08
C ALA A 13 20.30 -11.13 -24.55
N ASP A 14 20.27 -9.83 -24.91
CA ASP A 14 21.15 -8.84 -24.30
C ASP A 14 20.60 -8.28 -22.98
N TYR A 15 20.93 -8.95 -21.88
CA TYR A 15 20.50 -8.57 -20.53
C TYR A 15 21.33 -7.43 -19.91
N CYS A 16 22.42 -7.01 -20.54
CA CYS A 16 23.24 -5.88 -20.07
C CYS A 16 22.92 -4.57 -20.81
N LEU A 17 22.06 -4.63 -21.84
CA LEU A 17 21.70 -3.49 -22.67
C LEU A 17 22.96 -2.75 -23.15
N ALA A 18 23.88 -3.49 -23.77
CA ALA A 18 25.22 -3.05 -24.10
C ALA A 18 25.26 -1.86 -25.08
N SER A 19 24.18 -1.63 -25.83
CA SER A 19 23.99 -0.47 -26.70
C SER A 19 23.31 0.73 -26.01
N ALA A 20 22.67 0.52 -24.86
CA ALA A 20 21.95 1.58 -24.15
C ALA A 20 22.91 2.55 -23.45
N PRO A 21 22.52 3.82 -23.24
CA PRO A 21 23.28 4.76 -22.41
C PRO A 21 23.53 4.23 -21.00
N LEU A 22 24.60 4.67 -20.36
CA LEU A 22 25.01 4.18 -19.04
C LEU A 22 23.94 4.48 -17.98
N GLU A 23 23.28 5.63 -18.09
CA GLU A 23 22.17 6.08 -17.26
C GLU A 23 20.95 5.14 -17.39
N ALA A 24 20.65 4.67 -18.61
CA ALA A 24 19.57 3.73 -18.84
C ALA A 24 19.87 2.37 -18.19
N ARG A 25 21.13 1.90 -18.24
CA ARG A 25 21.55 0.67 -17.55
C ARG A 25 21.46 0.81 -16.03
N ASN A 26 21.86 1.96 -15.48
CA ASN A 26 21.71 2.26 -14.05
C ASN A 26 20.23 2.25 -13.64
N TYR A 27 19.37 2.88 -14.44
CA TYR A 27 17.92 2.90 -14.20
C TYR A 27 17.31 1.50 -14.18
N VAL A 28 17.65 0.66 -15.17
CA VAL A 28 17.18 -0.74 -15.21
C VAL A 28 17.68 -1.54 -14.01
N LEU A 29 18.94 -1.33 -13.58
CA LEU A 29 19.48 -1.96 -12.38
C LEU A 29 18.74 -1.49 -11.11
N ALA A 30 18.34 -0.21 -11.04
CA ALA A 30 17.53 0.31 -9.94
C ALA A 30 16.11 -0.30 -9.95
N CYS A 31 15.47 -0.43 -11.11
CA CYS A 31 14.19 -1.14 -11.23
C CYS A 31 14.30 -2.61 -10.79
N TYR A 32 15.39 -3.29 -11.13
CA TYR A 32 15.65 -4.64 -10.65
C TYR A 32 15.82 -4.68 -9.13
N ALA A 33 16.53 -3.71 -8.53
CA ALA A 33 16.67 -3.59 -7.09
C ALA A 33 15.30 -3.40 -6.40
N VAL A 34 14.44 -2.52 -6.92
CA VAL A 34 13.06 -2.33 -6.42
C VAL A 34 12.27 -3.63 -6.50
N SER A 35 12.33 -4.34 -7.63
CA SER A 35 11.67 -5.64 -7.80
C SER A 35 12.10 -6.65 -6.72
N LEU A 36 13.39 -6.72 -6.40
CA LEU A 36 13.90 -7.59 -5.34
C LEU A 36 13.43 -7.16 -3.94
N ILE A 37 13.39 -5.86 -3.66
CA ILE A 37 12.88 -5.29 -2.39
C ILE A 37 11.41 -5.64 -2.20
N GLN A 38 10.62 -5.60 -3.27
CA GLN A 38 9.22 -6.02 -3.31
C GLN A 38 9.02 -7.55 -3.21
N GLY A 39 10.09 -8.29 -2.91
CA GLY A 39 10.00 -9.73 -2.65
C GLY A 39 9.89 -10.60 -3.90
N ASN A 40 10.11 -10.04 -5.10
CA ASN A 40 10.18 -10.81 -6.35
C ASN A 40 11.51 -11.57 -6.45
N THR A 41 11.71 -12.50 -5.51
CA THR A 41 12.89 -13.35 -5.39
C THR A 41 12.51 -14.80 -5.66
N ILE A 42 13.50 -15.67 -5.86
CA ILE A 42 13.24 -17.10 -6.17
C ILE A 42 12.39 -17.77 -5.07
N LEU A 43 12.59 -17.35 -3.81
CA LEU A 43 11.88 -17.88 -2.66
C LEU A 43 10.61 -17.08 -2.32
N GLY A 44 10.27 -16.04 -3.09
CA GLY A 44 9.07 -15.23 -2.91
C GLY A 44 9.00 -14.56 -1.56
N GLY A 45 9.83 -13.55 -1.30
CA GLY A 45 9.83 -12.83 -0.03
C GLY A 45 10.98 -11.83 0.10
N SER A 46 10.97 -11.05 1.19
CA SER A 46 12.02 -10.06 1.42
C SER A 46 13.38 -10.70 1.60
N VAL A 47 14.38 -10.07 0.98
CA VAL A 47 15.78 -10.43 1.12
C VAL A 47 16.48 -9.40 1.99
N LYS A 48 17.50 -9.87 2.72
CA LYS A 48 18.29 -8.96 3.54
C LYS A 48 19.14 -8.03 2.67
N HIS A 49 19.54 -6.88 3.20
CA HIS A 49 20.47 -5.94 2.55
C HIS A 49 21.70 -6.67 1.99
N ALA A 50 22.29 -7.58 2.77
CA ALA A 50 23.47 -8.34 2.35
C ALA A 50 23.19 -9.20 1.10
N THR A 51 22.03 -9.87 1.05
CA THR A 51 21.61 -10.70 -0.10
C THR A 51 21.28 -9.82 -1.30
N LEU A 52 20.55 -8.73 -1.11
CA LEU A 52 20.25 -7.74 -2.14
C LEU A 52 21.53 -7.19 -2.77
N ASN A 53 22.49 -6.78 -1.95
CA ASN A 53 23.80 -6.31 -2.40
C ASN A 53 24.55 -7.39 -3.18
N GLY A 54 24.45 -8.66 -2.77
CA GLY A 54 24.98 -9.79 -3.52
C GLY A 54 24.38 -9.92 -4.93
N TYR A 55 23.06 -9.81 -5.07
CA TYR A 55 22.40 -9.83 -6.38
C TYR A 55 22.79 -8.66 -7.27
N ILE A 56 22.86 -7.44 -6.70
CA ILE A 56 23.31 -6.26 -7.44
C ILE A 56 24.76 -6.41 -7.88
N LYS A 57 25.64 -6.92 -7.00
CA LYS A 57 27.03 -7.20 -7.35
C LYS A 57 27.12 -8.22 -8.49
N ALA A 58 26.33 -9.28 -8.48
CA ALA A 58 26.33 -10.26 -9.57
C ALA A 58 25.95 -9.64 -10.93
N VAL A 59 25.02 -8.67 -10.96
CA VAL A 59 24.68 -7.95 -12.20
C VAL A 59 25.80 -7.01 -12.65
N VAL A 60 26.48 -6.35 -11.71
CA VAL A 60 27.66 -5.52 -12.01
C VAL A 60 28.80 -6.38 -12.55
N ASP A 61 29.08 -7.51 -11.90
CA ASP A 61 30.11 -8.46 -12.32
C ASP A 61 29.79 -9.00 -13.75
N MET A 62 28.51 -9.28 -14.07
CA MET A 62 28.07 -9.63 -15.43
C MET A 62 28.38 -8.55 -16.48
N HIS A 63 28.33 -7.25 -16.13
CA HIS A 63 28.73 -6.18 -17.05
C HIS A 63 30.24 -6.18 -17.25
N THR A 64 31.00 -6.25 -16.16
CA THR A 64 32.47 -6.20 -16.21
C THR A 64 33.06 -7.42 -16.91
N ASP A 65 32.47 -8.60 -16.75
CA ASP A 65 32.87 -9.84 -17.44
C ASP A 65 32.68 -9.73 -18.96
N ARG A 66 31.75 -8.89 -19.41
CA ARG A 66 31.51 -8.56 -20.83
C ARG A 66 32.31 -7.32 -21.29
N GLN A 67 33.25 -6.84 -20.48
CA GLN A 67 34.06 -5.64 -20.73
C GLN A 67 33.21 -4.37 -20.92
N LEU A 68 32.01 -4.33 -20.32
CA LEU A 68 31.15 -3.15 -20.29
C LEU A 68 31.45 -2.32 -19.05
N THR A 69 31.29 -1.00 -19.16
CA THR A 69 31.33 -0.10 -18.00
C THR A 69 30.26 -0.51 -16.99
N SER A 70 30.66 -0.56 -15.71
CA SER A 70 29.72 -0.84 -14.63
C SER A 70 28.56 0.16 -14.66
N PRO A 71 27.30 -0.31 -14.61
CA PRO A 71 26.12 0.56 -14.61
C PRO A 71 26.04 1.41 -13.34
N ARG A 72 26.89 1.18 -12.35
CA ARG A 72 26.98 1.99 -11.12
C ARG A 72 27.90 3.21 -11.26
N LEU A 73 28.71 3.28 -12.32
CA LEU A 73 29.67 4.39 -12.57
C LEU A 73 29.03 5.55 -13.35
N VAL A 74 27.79 5.89 -13.00
CA VAL A 74 27.09 7.09 -13.48
C VAL A 74 27.30 8.24 -12.49
N GLU A 75 27.12 9.48 -12.94
CA GLU A 75 27.17 10.65 -12.05
C GLU A 75 26.12 10.56 -10.93
N LYS A 76 24.91 10.08 -11.27
CA LYS A 76 23.81 9.89 -10.32
C LYS A 76 23.43 8.42 -10.21
N ASP A 77 23.98 7.73 -9.22
CA ASP A 77 23.67 6.33 -8.95
C ASP A 77 22.32 6.16 -8.25
N LEU A 78 21.33 5.63 -8.97
CA LEU A 78 19.99 5.38 -8.45
C LEU A 78 19.91 4.15 -7.53
N VAL A 79 20.95 3.30 -7.50
CA VAL A 79 20.93 2.05 -6.74
C VAL A 79 21.39 2.25 -5.29
N SER A 80 22.39 3.10 -5.04
CA SER A 80 22.88 3.37 -3.67
C SER A 80 21.78 3.82 -2.70
N PRO A 81 20.91 4.79 -3.06
CA PRO A 81 19.83 5.23 -2.17
C PRO A 81 18.86 4.10 -1.79
N LEU A 82 18.62 3.14 -2.70
CA LEU A 82 17.76 1.98 -2.46
C LEU A 82 18.41 1.02 -1.46
N LEU A 83 19.70 0.71 -1.63
CA LEU A 83 20.44 -0.15 -0.70
C LEU A 83 20.52 0.50 0.69
N ASP A 84 20.78 1.79 0.76
CA ASP A 84 20.82 2.54 2.02
C ASP A 84 19.46 2.62 2.70
N ALA A 85 18.37 2.73 1.93
CA ALA A 85 17.01 2.66 2.46
C ALA A 85 16.73 1.28 3.10
N VAL A 86 17.08 0.19 2.42
CA VAL A 86 16.92 -1.17 2.95
C VAL A 86 17.76 -1.37 4.21
N LYS A 87 19.03 -0.95 4.20
CA LYS A 87 19.94 -1.04 5.35
C LYS A 87 19.41 -0.28 6.56
N ARG A 88 18.90 0.94 6.36
CA ARG A 88 18.28 1.73 7.42
C ARG A 88 17.01 1.06 7.94
N TYR A 89 16.15 0.58 7.05
CA TYR A 89 14.93 -0.13 7.42
C TYR A 89 15.22 -1.38 8.27
N GLU A 90 16.24 -2.16 7.91
CA GLU A 90 16.63 -3.35 8.67
C GLU A 90 17.11 -3.04 10.09
N SER A 91 17.72 -1.87 10.29
CA SER A 91 18.22 -1.42 11.59
C SER A 91 17.11 -1.02 12.57
N VAL A 92 15.87 -0.83 12.08
CA VAL A 92 14.73 -0.44 12.93
C VAL A 92 14.32 -1.62 13.83
N PRO A 93 14.36 -1.47 15.17
CA PRO A 93 13.87 -2.48 16.08
C PRO A 93 12.36 -2.70 15.90
N ASN A 94 11.90 -3.95 15.99
CA ASN A 94 10.48 -4.31 15.88
C ASN A 94 9.78 -3.77 14.61
N ARG A 95 10.54 -3.64 13.51
CA ARG A 95 10.02 -3.16 12.23
C ARG A 95 8.85 -4.01 11.71
N ARG A 96 7.98 -3.35 10.94
CA ARG A 96 6.83 -3.98 10.29
C ARG A 96 7.10 -4.10 8.81
N ASP A 97 6.81 -5.27 8.25
CA ASP A 97 7.06 -5.54 6.84
C ASP A 97 5.99 -4.91 5.95
N MET A 98 6.41 -4.57 4.72
CA MET A 98 5.53 -4.09 3.67
C MET A 98 4.46 -5.13 3.32
N ILE A 99 3.35 -4.66 2.78
CA ILE A 99 2.36 -5.50 2.11
C ILE A 99 2.86 -5.70 0.69
N TYR A 100 3.30 -6.92 0.38
CA TYR A 100 3.90 -7.25 -0.91
C TYR A 100 2.84 -7.41 -2.00
N ASP A 101 3.21 -7.22 -3.27
CA ASP A 101 2.28 -7.38 -4.40
C ASP A 101 1.66 -8.77 -4.47
N SER A 102 2.42 -9.82 -4.15
CA SER A 102 1.91 -11.19 -4.04
C SER A 102 0.85 -11.34 -2.96
N MET A 103 0.94 -10.57 -1.86
CA MET A 103 -0.09 -10.52 -0.83
C MET A 103 -1.34 -9.82 -1.34
N VAL A 104 -1.21 -8.67 -2.01
CA VAL A 104 -2.35 -7.95 -2.59
C VAL A 104 -3.06 -8.80 -3.65
N SER A 105 -2.31 -9.45 -4.54
CA SER A 105 -2.85 -10.39 -5.53
C SER A 105 -3.61 -11.54 -4.87
N HIS A 106 -3.08 -12.11 -3.77
CA HIS A 106 -3.80 -13.14 -3.03
C HIS A 106 -5.06 -12.58 -2.35
N MET A 107 -5.01 -11.37 -1.78
CA MET A 107 -6.19 -10.73 -1.19
C MET A 107 -7.29 -10.54 -2.23
N LEU A 108 -6.96 -10.01 -3.41
CA LEU A 108 -7.88 -9.86 -4.53
C LEU A 108 -8.54 -11.19 -4.90
N GLN A 109 -7.75 -12.27 -5.00
CA GLN A 109 -8.26 -13.60 -5.30
C GLN A 109 -9.22 -14.13 -4.23
N VAL A 110 -8.90 -13.99 -2.94
CA VAL A 110 -9.76 -14.52 -1.86
C VAL A 110 -10.99 -13.65 -1.60
N THR A 111 -10.95 -12.37 -1.99
CA THR A 111 -12.12 -11.49 -1.93
C THR A 111 -12.98 -11.56 -3.18
N ALA A 112 -12.50 -12.17 -4.27
CA ALA A 112 -13.27 -12.33 -5.50
C ALA A 112 -14.52 -13.17 -5.22
N GLY A 113 -15.69 -12.55 -5.33
CA GLY A 113 -16.99 -13.18 -5.06
C GLY A 113 -17.48 -13.10 -3.61
N LEU A 114 -16.74 -12.42 -2.71
CA LEU A 114 -17.29 -12.06 -1.41
C LEU A 114 -18.25 -10.87 -1.54
N GLN A 115 -19.17 -10.73 -0.59
CA GLN A 115 -20.02 -9.55 -0.50
C GLN A 115 -19.15 -8.30 -0.27
N ASP A 116 -19.46 -7.20 -0.98
CA ASP A 116 -18.79 -5.91 -0.90
C ASP A 116 -18.66 -5.36 0.53
N ASP A 117 -19.65 -5.62 1.38
CA ASP A 117 -19.71 -5.07 2.74
C ASP A 117 -19.11 -6.02 3.79
N CYS A 118 -18.58 -7.18 3.39
CA CYS A 118 -17.93 -8.08 4.35
C CYS A 118 -16.58 -7.51 4.85
N LEU A 119 -16.10 -8.04 5.98
CA LEU A 119 -14.86 -7.57 6.63
C LEU A 119 -13.64 -7.60 5.70
N HIS A 120 -13.43 -8.69 4.94
CA HIS A 120 -12.25 -8.83 4.09
C HIS A 120 -12.27 -7.86 2.91
N SER A 121 -13.40 -7.71 2.23
CA SER A 121 -13.57 -6.73 1.15
C SER A 121 -13.36 -5.30 1.67
N ALA A 122 -13.91 -4.99 2.85
CA ALA A 122 -13.74 -3.68 3.46
C ALA A 122 -12.28 -3.39 3.84
N ILE A 123 -11.56 -4.36 4.43
CA ILE A 123 -10.12 -4.21 4.73
C ILE A 123 -9.31 -4.04 3.44
N LEU A 124 -9.60 -4.80 2.39
CA LEU A 124 -8.88 -4.73 1.13
C LEU A 124 -8.99 -3.34 0.49
N ASP A 125 -10.17 -2.72 0.50
CA ASP A 125 -10.32 -1.35 -0.04
C ASP A 125 -9.46 -0.34 0.72
N TRP A 126 -9.40 -0.44 2.05
CA TRP A 126 -8.53 0.40 2.85
C TRP A 126 -7.04 0.13 2.59
N ILE A 127 -6.67 -1.12 2.32
CA ILE A 127 -5.31 -1.49 1.92
C ILE A 127 -4.96 -0.88 0.55
N ILE A 128 -5.85 -1.00 -0.43
CA ILE A 128 -5.65 -0.45 -1.78
C ILE A 128 -5.48 1.07 -1.68
N LEU A 129 -6.41 1.77 -1.04
CA LEU A 129 -6.33 3.23 -0.91
C LEU A 129 -5.10 3.66 -0.09
N GLY A 130 -4.86 2.99 1.04
CA GLY A 130 -3.76 3.32 1.93
C GLY A 130 -2.38 2.96 1.39
N ARG A 131 -2.27 2.15 0.33
CA ARG A 131 -1.02 1.96 -0.43
C ARG A 131 -0.56 3.26 -1.10
N TYR A 132 -1.49 4.16 -1.42
CA TYR A 132 -1.18 5.47 -1.99
C TYR A 132 -1.16 6.57 -0.93
N GLY A 133 -2.06 6.50 0.05
CA GLY A 133 -2.18 7.52 1.10
C GLY A 133 -1.26 7.32 2.31
N GLY A 134 -0.76 6.11 2.55
CA GLY A 134 0.08 5.78 3.70
C GLY A 134 -0.58 6.10 5.04
N PHE A 135 -1.75 5.55 5.31
CA PHE A 135 -2.51 5.90 6.53
C PHE A 135 -1.88 5.33 7.80
N ARG A 136 -1.88 6.12 8.89
CA ARG A 136 -1.64 5.60 10.24
C ARG A 136 -2.88 4.88 10.74
N GLN A 137 -2.70 3.92 11.65
CA GLN A 137 -3.81 3.17 12.26
C GLN A 137 -4.97 4.09 12.67
N SER A 138 -4.70 5.13 13.46
CA SER A 138 -5.72 6.04 14.00
C SER A 138 -6.46 6.86 12.94
N GLU A 139 -5.90 6.98 11.73
CA GLU A 139 -6.50 7.75 10.63
C GLU A 139 -7.56 6.93 9.90
N TRP A 140 -7.57 5.60 10.00
CA TRP A 140 -8.54 4.78 9.27
C TRP A 140 -9.22 3.71 10.12
N CYS A 141 -8.52 2.94 10.97
CA CYS A 141 -9.12 1.84 11.73
C CYS A 141 -9.09 2.05 13.26
N GLN A 142 -9.90 1.28 13.96
CA GLN A 142 -10.10 1.42 15.40
C GLN A 142 -9.28 0.39 16.20
N THR A 143 -9.03 0.68 17.48
CA THR A 143 -8.42 -0.32 18.38
C THR A 143 -9.46 -1.32 18.88
N SER A 144 -10.72 -0.91 18.97
CA SER A 144 -11.86 -1.68 19.46
C SER A 144 -13.13 -1.28 18.69
N GLN A 145 -14.30 -1.75 19.11
CA GLN A 145 -15.59 -1.34 18.54
C GLN A 145 -16.06 0.06 19.02
N SER A 146 -15.21 0.81 19.72
CA SER A 146 -15.44 2.22 20.05
C SER A 146 -14.63 3.13 19.13
N ILE A 147 -15.24 4.22 18.68
CA ILE A 147 -14.56 5.24 17.89
C ILE A 147 -13.56 6.00 18.77
N ALA A 148 -12.31 6.06 18.35
CA ALA A 148 -11.30 6.90 18.98
C ALA A 148 -11.56 8.38 18.64
N MET A 149 -11.76 9.20 19.67
CA MET A 149 -12.06 10.62 19.53
C MET A 149 -10.84 11.50 19.84
N THR A 150 -10.83 12.71 19.31
CA THR A 150 -9.89 13.76 19.70
C THR A 150 -10.04 14.10 21.19
N ARG A 151 -8.94 14.57 21.78
CA ARG A 151 -8.99 15.15 23.14
C ARG A 151 -9.46 16.60 23.03
N PRO A 152 -10.39 17.04 23.89
CA PRO A 152 -10.78 18.44 23.96
C PRO A 152 -9.56 19.33 24.20
N SER A 153 -9.52 20.47 23.52
CA SER A 153 -8.51 21.51 23.71
C SER A 153 -9.13 22.88 23.52
N LEU A 154 -8.40 23.95 23.85
CA LEU A 154 -8.87 25.32 23.58
C LEU A 154 -9.16 25.57 22.10
N ALA A 155 -8.47 24.87 21.20
CA ALA A 155 -8.66 24.96 19.75
C ALA A 155 -9.75 24.00 19.21
N LEU A 156 -10.15 22.99 20.00
CA LEU A 156 -11.12 21.98 19.60
C LEU A 156 -12.03 21.64 20.79
N THR A 157 -13.15 22.36 20.88
CA THR A 157 -14.11 22.26 21.99
C THR A 157 -15.06 21.06 21.84
N VAL A 158 -15.27 20.58 20.62
CA VAL A 158 -16.09 19.41 20.31
C VAL A 158 -15.19 18.24 19.93
N GLN A 159 -15.42 17.08 20.54
CA GLN A 159 -14.71 15.86 20.19
C GLN A 159 -15.12 15.40 18.79
N GLU A 160 -14.14 15.03 17.97
CA GLU A 160 -14.33 14.50 16.63
C GLU A 160 -13.63 13.14 16.49
N PRO A 161 -14.10 12.24 15.61
CA PRO A 161 -13.37 11.00 15.31
C PRO A 161 -11.97 11.30 14.79
N LEU A 162 -10.97 10.55 15.27
CA LEU A 162 -9.60 10.65 14.74
C LEU A 162 -9.48 10.07 13.33
N ALA A 163 -10.28 9.04 13.03
CA ALA A 163 -10.28 8.36 11.76
C ALA A 163 -11.15 9.09 10.73
N PHE A 164 -10.90 8.82 9.46
CA PHE A 164 -11.63 9.42 8.36
C PHE A 164 -13.14 9.23 8.48
N ILE A 165 -13.87 10.29 8.15
CA ILE A 165 -15.33 10.38 8.11
C ILE A 165 -15.79 10.73 6.68
N PRO A 166 -17.10 10.60 6.36
CA PRO A 166 -17.63 10.92 5.04
C PRO A 166 -17.20 12.25 4.43
N SER A 167 -17.09 13.33 5.23
CA SER A 167 -16.74 14.67 4.73
C SER A 167 -15.26 14.85 4.41
N ASP A 168 -14.40 13.87 4.72
CA ASP A 168 -12.98 13.92 4.35
C ASP A 168 -12.74 13.46 2.90
N PHE A 169 -13.76 12.92 2.25
CA PHE A 169 -13.71 12.39 0.89
C PHE A 169 -14.48 13.35 -0.03
N ALA A 170 -13.76 14.05 -0.90
CA ALA A 170 -14.35 14.85 -1.97
C ALA A 170 -14.10 14.16 -3.32
N PHE A 171 -15.16 13.96 -4.11
CA PHE A 171 -15.07 13.30 -5.41
C PHE A 171 -15.24 14.32 -6.53
N PHE A 172 -14.57 14.06 -7.65
CA PHE A 172 -14.59 14.93 -8.82
C PHE A 172 -14.63 14.09 -10.10
N ASP A 173 -15.24 14.65 -11.15
CA ASP A 173 -15.22 14.09 -12.49
C ASP A 173 -13.88 14.37 -13.21
N SER A 174 -13.80 13.98 -14.48
CA SER A 174 -12.59 14.15 -15.30
C SER A 174 -12.25 15.62 -15.62
N GLU A 175 -13.23 16.52 -15.52
CA GLU A 175 -13.06 17.96 -15.69
C GLU A 175 -12.70 18.66 -14.36
N GLY A 176 -12.65 17.91 -13.25
CA GLY A 176 -12.40 18.45 -11.92
C GLY A 176 -13.61 19.12 -11.28
N ARG A 177 -14.82 18.86 -11.78
CA ARG A 177 -16.06 19.36 -11.17
C ARG A 177 -16.42 18.50 -9.96
N PRO A 178 -16.78 19.09 -8.82
CA PRO A 178 -17.13 18.35 -7.62
C PRO A 178 -18.41 17.55 -7.85
N LEU A 179 -18.39 16.28 -7.43
CA LEU A 179 -19.52 15.37 -7.49
C LEU A 179 -20.20 15.31 -6.11
N PRO A 180 -21.50 15.60 -6.01
CA PRO A 180 -22.22 15.60 -4.73
C PRO A 180 -22.46 14.18 -4.21
N ASP A 181 -22.52 13.19 -5.09
CA ASP A 181 -22.74 11.79 -4.77
C ASP A 181 -21.64 10.91 -5.39
N VAL A 182 -21.27 9.87 -4.65
CA VAL A 182 -20.29 8.85 -5.05
C VAL A 182 -20.91 7.75 -5.91
N GLU A 183 -22.24 7.72 -6.05
CA GLU A 183 -22.94 6.82 -6.97
C GLU A 183 -22.72 7.20 -8.45
N ASP A 184 -22.13 8.36 -8.74
CA ASP A 184 -21.78 8.75 -10.10
C ASP A 184 -20.59 7.91 -10.63
N ASP A 185 -20.78 7.18 -11.72
CA ASP A 185 -19.73 6.38 -12.34
C ASP A 185 -18.68 7.23 -13.08
N SER A 186 -18.92 8.53 -13.24
CA SER A 186 -18.00 9.52 -13.80
C SER A 186 -16.86 9.94 -12.86
N VAL A 187 -16.86 9.47 -11.60
CA VAL A 187 -15.79 9.77 -10.64
C VAL A 187 -14.43 9.40 -11.22
N ASP A 188 -13.54 10.40 -11.33
CA ASP A 188 -12.20 10.28 -11.91
C ASP A 188 -11.10 10.73 -10.94
N MET A 189 -11.47 11.45 -9.88
CA MET A 189 -10.55 11.88 -8.84
C MET A 189 -11.23 11.82 -7.47
N VAL A 190 -10.46 11.46 -6.45
CA VAL A 190 -10.83 11.63 -5.05
C VAL A 190 -9.78 12.47 -4.37
N GLU A 191 -10.20 13.41 -3.55
CA GLU A 191 -9.32 14.17 -2.68
C GLU A 191 -9.63 13.81 -1.23
N LEU A 192 -8.59 13.42 -0.49
CA LEU A 192 -8.70 13.04 0.91
C LEU A 192 -8.17 14.14 1.81
N THR A 193 -8.91 14.45 2.87
CA THR A 193 -8.53 15.42 3.89
C THR A 193 -7.98 14.72 5.13
N TRP A 194 -6.69 14.86 5.42
CA TRP A 194 -6.10 14.42 6.68
C TRP A 194 -6.54 15.35 7.81
N ARG A 195 -7.68 15.02 8.44
CA ARG A 195 -8.23 15.80 9.54
C ARG A 195 -7.24 16.06 10.67
N PHE A 196 -6.45 15.05 11.02
CA PHE A 196 -5.50 15.10 12.13
C PHE A 196 -4.15 14.52 11.75
N GLN A 197 -3.08 15.31 11.92
CA GLN A 197 -1.71 14.89 11.66
C GLN A 197 -0.79 15.15 12.87
N LYS A 198 0.24 14.31 13.02
CA LYS A 198 1.19 14.40 14.14
C LYS A 198 2.03 15.69 14.15
N ASN A 199 2.31 16.24 12.98
CA ASN A 199 3.02 17.52 12.81
C ASN A 199 2.10 18.74 13.04
N SER A 200 0.85 18.52 13.45
CA SER A 200 -0.19 19.55 13.62
C SER A 200 -0.61 20.27 12.33
N ASN A 201 -0.20 19.77 11.16
CA ASN A 201 -0.67 20.28 9.86
C ASN A 201 -2.03 19.66 9.49
N ASN A 202 -3.01 19.88 10.34
CA ASN A 202 -4.36 19.33 10.20
C ASN A 202 -5.07 19.93 8.99
N GLY A 203 -5.84 19.10 8.28
CA GLY A 203 -6.61 19.52 7.10
C GLY A 203 -5.85 19.47 5.79
N GLU A 204 -4.67 18.82 5.73
CA GLU A 204 -3.96 18.59 4.48
C GLU A 204 -4.84 17.80 3.50
N ARG A 205 -4.97 18.31 2.26
CA ARG A 205 -5.78 17.71 1.20
C ARG A 205 -4.87 17.15 0.13
N ILE A 206 -5.02 15.87 -0.17
CA ILE A 206 -4.21 15.18 -1.20
C ILE A 206 -5.13 14.56 -2.24
N PRO A 207 -5.00 14.96 -3.53
CA PRO A 207 -5.78 14.37 -4.61
C PRO A 207 -5.15 13.06 -5.12
N PHE A 208 -6.00 12.12 -5.49
CA PHE A 208 -5.65 10.86 -6.15
C PHE A 208 -6.44 10.71 -7.43
N LYS A 209 -5.75 10.33 -8.52
CA LYS A 209 -6.36 10.15 -9.84
C LYS A 209 -6.73 8.68 -10.08
N ARG A 210 -7.78 8.45 -10.88
CA ARG A 210 -8.23 7.12 -11.26
C ARG A 210 -7.14 6.41 -12.08
N ASP A 211 -6.84 5.18 -11.69
CA ASP A 211 -6.00 4.28 -12.46
C ASP A 211 -6.87 3.42 -13.38
N TYR A 212 -6.86 3.77 -14.67
CA TYR A 212 -7.58 3.03 -15.70
C TYR A 212 -6.86 1.76 -16.15
N SER A 213 -5.56 1.66 -15.91
CA SER A 213 -4.76 0.51 -16.29
C SER A 213 -4.93 -0.66 -15.33
N SER A 214 -5.14 -0.34 -14.04
CA SER A 214 -5.24 -1.31 -12.95
C SER A 214 -6.47 -1.01 -12.07
N PRO A 215 -7.70 -1.23 -12.56
CA PRO A 215 -8.93 -0.86 -11.86
C PRO A 215 -9.06 -1.54 -10.48
N ASP A 216 -8.57 -2.78 -10.35
CA ASP A 216 -8.58 -3.52 -9.08
C ASP A 216 -7.69 -2.91 -8.00
N LEU A 217 -6.68 -2.12 -8.39
CA LEU A 217 -5.74 -1.42 -7.52
C LEU A 217 -6.00 0.10 -7.47
N CYS A 218 -7.04 0.57 -8.15
CA CYS A 218 -7.30 1.98 -8.30
C CYS A 218 -7.69 2.63 -6.95
N PRO A 219 -6.97 3.67 -6.48
CA PRO A 219 -7.28 4.34 -5.21
C PRO A 219 -8.65 5.01 -5.26
N VAL A 220 -9.03 5.62 -6.39
CA VAL A 220 -10.32 6.27 -6.56
C VAL A 220 -11.46 5.26 -6.43
N LEU A 221 -11.36 4.10 -7.09
CA LEU A 221 -12.40 3.06 -7.00
C LEU A 221 -12.47 2.44 -5.60
N ALA A 222 -11.34 2.28 -4.90
CA ALA A 222 -11.34 1.86 -3.50
C ALA A 222 -12.03 2.89 -2.59
N ALA A 223 -11.76 4.19 -2.78
CA ALA A 223 -12.43 5.26 -2.05
C ALA A 223 -13.95 5.31 -2.33
N VAL A 224 -14.35 5.10 -3.58
CA VAL A 224 -15.76 4.96 -3.99
C VAL A 224 -16.40 3.79 -3.24
N ARG A 225 -15.80 2.60 -3.24
CA ARG A 225 -16.33 1.43 -2.53
C ARG A 225 -16.44 1.66 -1.02
N ILE A 226 -15.47 2.33 -0.40
CA ILE A 226 -15.53 2.74 1.02
C ILE A 226 -16.74 3.65 1.29
N ARG A 227 -16.95 4.67 0.46
CA ARG A 227 -18.05 5.63 0.65
C ARG A 227 -19.42 5.02 0.34
N ARG A 228 -19.53 4.21 -0.72
CA ARG A 228 -20.76 3.45 -1.05
C ARG A 228 -21.12 2.45 0.04
N ARG A 229 -20.14 1.74 0.61
CA ARG A 229 -20.35 0.85 1.78
C ARG A 229 -20.92 1.61 2.97
N ALA A 230 -20.36 2.77 3.31
CA ALA A 230 -20.86 3.58 4.40
C ALA A 230 -22.30 4.07 4.16
N ALA A 231 -22.65 4.42 2.91
CA ALA A 231 -24.01 4.79 2.53
C ALA A 231 -24.98 3.60 2.68
N ARG A 232 -24.63 2.41 2.16
CA ARG A 232 -25.46 1.18 2.27
C ARG A 232 -25.70 0.76 3.73
N LEU A 233 -24.71 0.93 4.59
CA LEU A 233 -24.79 0.59 6.02
C LEU A 233 -25.42 1.70 6.87
N GLY A 234 -25.84 2.83 6.27
CA GLY A 234 -26.49 3.92 6.98
C GLY A 234 -25.59 4.64 7.98
N ILE A 235 -24.28 4.73 7.70
CA ILE A 235 -23.31 5.34 8.61
C ILE A 235 -23.56 6.85 8.72
N HIS A 236 -23.64 7.34 9.95
CA HIS A 236 -23.79 8.76 10.25
C HIS A 236 -22.63 9.60 9.68
N SER A 237 -22.91 10.83 9.22
CA SER A 237 -21.94 11.73 8.57
C SER A 237 -20.72 12.09 9.43
N ALA A 238 -20.88 12.03 10.76
CA ALA A 238 -19.84 12.26 11.75
C ALA A 238 -19.23 10.97 12.34
N SER A 239 -19.48 9.81 11.72
CA SER A 239 -18.90 8.52 12.13
C SER A 239 -17.80 8.08 11.16
N THR A 240 -16.94 7.17 11.60
CA THR A 240 -15.81 6.68 10.79
C THR A 240 -16.27 5.78 9.64
N LEU A 241 -15.56 5.87 8.52
CA LEU A 241 -15.82 5.11 7.30
C LEU A 241 -15.30 3.66 7.32
N ALA A 242 -14.43 3.30 8.26
CA ALA A 242 -13.89 1.94 8.34
C ALA A 242 -14.86 1.00 9.05
N VAL A 243 -15.87 0.58 8.29
CA VAL A 243 -16.97 -0.28 8.74
C VAL A 243 -17.15 -1.48 7.82
N TYR A 244 -17.83 -2.50 8.32
CA TYR A 244 -18.29 -3.66 7.56
C TYR A 244 -19.64 -4.14 8.10
N SER A 245 -20.40 -4.84 7.26
CA SER A 245 -21.66 -5.49 7.63
C SER A 245 -21.41 -6.56 8.69
N ASP A 246 -22.12 -6.45 9.81
CA ASP A 246 -22.03 -7.41 10.90
C ASP A 246 -23.45 -7.70 11.42
N PRO A 247 -24.09 -8.77 10.93
CA PRO A 247 -25.44 -9.15 11.36
C PRO A 247 -25.56 -9.47 12.84
N LYS A 248 -24.43 -9.70 13.55
CA LYS A 248 -24.42 -9.95 15.00
C LYS A 248 -24.40 -8.66 15.81
N SER A 249 -24.04 -7.53 15.19
CA SER A 249 -24.08 -6.22 15.83
C SER A 249 -25.51 -5.69 15.87
N VAL A 250 -25.87 -4.99 16.95
CA VAL A 250 -27.19 -4.36 17.11
C VAL A 250 -27.46 -3.33 16.02
N THR A 251 -26.42 -2.67 15.51
CA THR A 251 -26.51 -1.68 14.43
C THR A 251 -26.48 -2.31 13.03
N GLY A 252 -26.25 -3.63 12.92
CA GLY A 252 -26.04 -4.32 11.64
C GLY A 252 -24.67 -4.08 11.00
N TYR A 253 -23.78 -3.33 11.66
CA TYR A 253 -22.41 -3.09 11.23
C TYR A 253 -21.44 -3.06 12.42
N SER A 254 -20.15 -3.25 12.13
CA SER A 254 -19.05 -3.15 13.08
C SER A 254 -17.90 -2.33 12.50
N TYR A 255 -17.06 -1.74 13.36
CA TYR A 255 -15.86 -1.02 12.94
C TYR A 255 -14.71 -1.98 12.66
N ILE A 256 -13.92 -1.69 11.63
CA ILE A 256 -12.69 -2.41 11.33
C ILE A 256 -11.67 -2.11 12.43
N THR A 257 -11.13 -3.17 13.03
CA THR A 257 -10.11 -3.04 14.07
C THR A 257 -8.70 -3.36 13.56
N ALA A 258 -7.70 -2.81 14.25
CA ALA A 258 -6.29 -3.12 14.01
C ALA A 258 -6.00 -4.63 14.14
N ASN A 259 -6.67 -5.31 15.08
CA ASN A 259 -6.53 -6.76 15.28
C ASN A 259 -7.09 -7.57 14.11
N GLN A 260 -8.27 -7.21 13.59
CA GLN A 260 -8.84 -7.84 12.39
C GLN A 260 -7.95 -7.63 11.17
N THR A 261 -7.44 -6.41 10.99
CA THR A 261 -6.50 -6.09 9.91
C THR A 261 -5.22 -6.91 10.02
N ALA A 262 -4.61 -6.97 11.21
CA ALA A 262 -3.40 -7.76 11.44
C ALA A 262 -3.66 -9.25 11.20
N ALA A 263 -4.80 -9.79 11.65
CA ALA A 263 -5.16 -11.19 11.40
C ALA A 263 -5.26 -11.47 9.90
N PHE A 264 -5.96 -10.62 9.13
CA PHE A 264 -6.09 -10.78 7.68
C PHE A 264 -4.73 -10.75 6.98
N LEU A 265 -3.90 -9.73 7.27
CA LEU A 265 -2.55 -9.62 6.69
C LEU A 265 -1.67 -10.83 7.02
N ARG A 266 -1.75 -11.36 8.24
CA ARG A 266 -0.97 -12.52 8.69
C ARG A 266 -1.41 -13.80 8.00
N THR A 267 -2.71 -14.03 7.89
CA THR A 267 -3.25 -15.18 7.14
C THR A 267 -2.83 -15.11 5.67
N THR A 268 -2.88 -13.92 5.06
CA THR A 268 -2.36 -13.73 3.70
C THR A 268 -0.87 -14.02 3.59
N ALA A 269 -0.05 -13.43 4.47
CA ALA A 269 1.41 -13.64 4.47
C ALA A 269 1.76 -15.11 4.68
N GLN A 270 1.05 -15.80 5.58
CA GLN A 270 1.21 -17.23 5.83
C GLN A 270 1.02 -18.04 4.55
N LYS A 271 -0.05 -17.76 3.79
CA LYS A 271 -0.36 -18.47 2.55
C LYS A 271 0.63 -18.16 1.44
N VAL A 272 0.94 -16.88 1.24
CA VAL A 272 1.79 -16.42 0.14
C VAL A 272 3.24 -16.84 0.33
N PHE A 273 3.74 -16.79 1.57
CA PHE A 273 5.13 -17.10 1.90
C PHE A 273 5.33 -18.50 2.47
N MET A 274 4.29 -19.34 2.45
CA MET A 274 4.31 -20.72 2.95
C MET A 274 4.88 -20.83 4.37
N LEU A 275 4.48 -19.93 5.25
CA LEU A 275 4.97 -19.86 6.63
C LEU A 275 4.17 -20.80 7.54
N ASP A 276 4.82 -21.33 8.57
CA ASP A 276 4.12 -22.01 9.65
C ASP A 276 3.22 -21.04 10.42
N SER A 277 2.11 -21.53 10.97
CA SER A 277 1.16 -20.69 11.72
C SER A 277 1.76 -20.09 12.99
N LYS A 278 2.84 -20.67 13.51
CA LYS A 278 3.59 -20.21 14.68
C LYS A 278 4.86 -19.45 14.33
N ASP A 279 5.11 -19.16 13.05
CA ASP A 279 6.30 -18.42 12.64
C ASP A 279 6.24 -16.97 13.17
N ASP A 280 7.20 -16.60 14.01
CA ASP A 280 7.30 -15.27 14.64
C ASP A 280 7.35 -14.12 13.61
N ARG A 281 7.82 -14.40 12.38
CA ARG A 281 7.82 -13.39 11.30
C ARG A 281 6.42 -12.89 10.98
N LEU A 282 5.37 -13.70 11.19
CA LEU A 282 3.98 -13.27 10.99
C LEU A 282 3.66 -12.00 11.81
N GLN A 283 4.29 -11.82 12.97
CA GLN A 283 4.05 -10.63 13.79
C GLN A 283 4.49 -9.33 13.09
N ARG A 284 5.36 -9.38 12.07
CA ARG A 284 5.80 -8.20 11.33
C ARG A 284 4.71 -7.57 10.47
N TRP A 285 3.64 -8.30 10.15
CA TRP A 285 2.48 -7.72 9.47
C TRP A 285 1.43 -7.26 10.48
N SER A 286 1.06 -5.99 10.38
CA SER A 286 0.04 -5.34 11.20
C SER A 286 -0.60 -4.18 10.42
N CYS A 287 -1.57 -3.48 11.01
CA CYS A 287 -2.14 -2.27 10.41
C CYS A 287 -1.09 -1.21 10.02
N HIS A 288 0.06 -1.18 10.71
CA HIS A 288 1.15 -0.26 10.40
C HIS A 288 1.89 -0.62 9.10
N SER A 289 1.80 -1.88 8.64
CA SER A 289 2.35 -2.30 7.35
C SER A 289 1.80 -1.49 6.17
N LEU A 290 0.57 -0.97 6.28
CA LEU A 290 0.00 -0.06 5.29
C LEU A 290 0.86 1.19 5.10
N ARG A 291 1.26 1.82 6.21
CA ARG A 291 2.14 3.00 6.21
C ARG A 291 3.55 2.70 5.71
N VAL A 292 4.03 1.47 5.89
CA VAL A 292 5.36 1.05 5.41
C VAL A 292 5.34 0.76 3.90
N THR A 293 4.16 0.47 3.34
CA THR A 293 4.01 0.11 1.91
C THR A 293 3.94 1.33 1.01
N ALA A 294 3.34 2.43 1.49
CA ALA A 294 3.23 3.71 0.77
C ALA A 294 4.53 4.52 0.85
#